data_AF-A0AAD6TPP9-F1
#
_entry.id   AF-A0AAD6TPP9-F1
#
_cell.length_a   1.000
_cell.length_b   1.000
_cell.length_c   1.000
_cell.angle_alpha   90.00
_cell.angle_beta   90.00
_cell.angle_gamma   90.00
#
_symmetry.space_group_name_H-M   'P 1'
#
loop_
_entity.id
_entity.type
_entity.pdbx_description
1 polymer ?
#
loop_
_entity_poly.entity_id
_entity_poly.type
_entity_poly.pdbx_seq_one_letter_code
_entity_poly.pdbx_strand_id
1 'polypeptide(L)'
;LDFITDVLKRNPSDLAGLFELWAVSRERGRTGSDTLISMQKDCTFMITSGLQAILRRLNAKMNYDNYIPALVEKHNVGLVGWPADADFKRMSMQSSIVPLRNLRDALRSGECRWKVL
;
A
#
# COMPACT_ATOMS: atom_id res chain seq x y z
N LEU A 1 19.58 -23.15 1.16
CA LEU A 1 18.29 -23.21 0.44
C LEU A 1 17.21 -23.84 1.32
N ASP A 2 17.44 -23.83 2.64
CA ASP A 2 16.93 -24.91 3.49
C ASP A 2 15.60 -24.52 4.12
N PHE A 3 15.28 -23.24 4.21
CA PHE A 3 13.95 -22.77 4.63
C PHE A 3 12.84 -23.34 3.75
N ILE A 4 13.05 -23.37 2.42
CA ILE A 4 11.99 -23.81 1.49
C ILE A 4 11.80 -25.33 1.58
N THR A 5 12.88 -26.10 1.70
CA THR A 5 12.80 -27.56 1.81
C THR A 5 12.40 -28.01 3.21
N ASP A 6 12.89 -27.35 4.26
CA ASP A 6 12.80 -27.87 5.63
C ASP A 6 11.56 -27.32 6.34
N VAL A 7 11.18 -26.06 6.07
CA VAL A 7 10.00 -25.43 6.69
C VAL A 7 8.79 -25.54 5.78
N LEU A 8 8.92 -25.13 4.51
CA LEU A 8 7.80 -25.16 3.57
C LEU A 8 7.57 -26.55 2.97
N LYS A 9 8.51 -27.49 3.15
CA LYS A 9 8.44 -28.87 2.61
C LYS A 9 8.15 -28.91 1.11
N ARG A 10 8.73 -27.96 0.37
CA ARG A 10 8.54 -27.81 -1.07
C ARG A 10 9.87 -27.77 -1.79
N ASN A 11 9.87 -28.17 -3.05
CA ASN A 11 11.02 -27.97 -3.91
C ASN A 11 11.19 -26.46 -4.21
N PRO A 12 12.40 -25.91 -4.12
CA PRO A 12 12.67 -24.53 -4.51
C PRO A 12 12.20 -24.18 -5.92
N SER A 13 12.28 -25.13 -6.86
CA SER A 13 11.84 -24.96 -8.25
C SER A 13 10.32 -24.86 -8.37
N ASP A 14 9.58 -25.63 -7.56
CA ASP A 14 8.12 -25.54 -7.52
C ASP A 14 7.68 -24.19 -6.93
N LEU A 15 8.38 -23.72 -5.91
CA LEU A 15 8.12 -22.40 -5.33
C LEU A 15 8.43 -21.29 -6.33
N ALA A 16 9.54 -21.40 -7.06
CA ALA A 16 9.88 -20.47 -8.14
C ALA A 16 8.80 -20.46 -9.23
N GLY A 17 8.35 -21.63 -9.69
CA GLY A 17 7.26 -21.76 -10.66
C GLY A 17 5.94 -21.18 -10.17
N LEU A 18 5.64 -21.27 -8.87
CA LEU A 18 4.47 -20.60 -8.27
C LEU A 18 4.62 -19.07 -8.27
N PHE A 19 5.82 -18.55 -8.00
CA PHE A 19 6.08 -17.11 -8.08
C PHE A 19 6.02 -16.61 -9.52
N GLU A 20 6.52 -17.38 -10.48
CA GLU A 20 6.40 -17.08 -11.91
C GLU A 20 4.94 -17.12 -12.36
N LEU A 21 4.17 -18.15 -11.98
CA LEU A 21 2.74 -18.23 -12.27
C LEU A 21 1.98 -17.06 -11.63
N TRP A 22 2.32 -16.68 -10.40
CA TRP A 22 1.76 -15.50 -9.76
C TRP A 22 2.15 -14.21 -10.50
N ALA A 23 3.40 -14.06 -10.93
CA ALA A 23 3.85 -12.90 -11.70
C ALA A 23 3.13 -12.81 -13.06
N VAL A 24 3.06 -13.93 -13.80
CA VAL A 24 2.36 -14.03 -15.09
C VAL A 24 0.86 -13.82 -14.93
N SER A 25 0.23 -14.40 -13.90
CA SER A 25 -1.19 -14.17 -13.61
C SER A 25 -1.47 -12.76 -13.13
N ARG A 26 -0.51 -12.07 -12.51
CA ARG A 26 -0.60 -10.66 -12.12
C ARG A 26 -0.40 -9.72 -13.32
N GLU A 27 0.47 -10.06 -14.26
CA GLU A 27 0.62 -9.33 -15.52
C GLU A 27 -0.62 -9.51 -16.42
N ARG A 28 -1.09 -10.75 -16.56
CA ARG A 28 -2.37 -11.06 -17.24
C ARG A 28 -3.55 -10.45 -16.47
N GLY A 29 -3.47 -10.40 -15.15
CA GLY A 29 -4.44 -9.86 -14.20
C GLY A 29 -4.29 -8.37 -13.89
N ARG A 30 -3.52 -7.59 -14.65
CA ARG A 30 -3.77 -6.13 -14.76
C ARG A 30 -5.20 -5.86 -15.27
N THR A 31 -5.86 -6.85 -15.85
CA THR A 31 -7.29 -6.91 -16.18
C THR A 31 -8.15 -7.62 -15.12
N GLY A 32 -7.59 -7.98 -13.95
CA GLY A 32 -8.33 -8.41 -12.77
C GLY A 32 -9.01 -7.20 -12.13
N SER A 33 -9.91 -6.58 -12.90
CA SER A 33 -10.57 -5.30 -12.70
C SER A 33 -9.75 -4.35 -11.82
N ASP A 34 -8.96 -3.47 -12.45
CA ASP A 34 -8.44 -2.23 -11.86
C ASP A 34 -9.65 -1.31 -11.54
N THR A 35 -10.62 -1.84 -10.80
CA THR A 35 -11.83 -1.16 -10.37
C THR A 35 -11.42 -0.20 -9.28
N LEU A 36 -12.11 0.93 -9.28
CA LEU A 36 -11.97 1.96 -8.27
C LEU A 36 -11.92 1.36 -6.85
N ILE A 37 -12.81 0.41 -6.55
CA ILE A 37 -12.90 -0.23 -5.23
C ILE A 37 -11.62 -1.01 -4.86
N SER A 38 -11.06 -1.77 -5.80
CA SER A 38 -9.82 -2.52 -5.55
C SER A 38 -8.64 -1.59 -5.27
N MET A 39 -8.50 -0.52 -6.07
CA MET A 39 -7.46 0.48 -5.89
C MET A 39 -7.62 1.25 -4.57
N GLN A 40 -8.86 1.59 -4.19
CA GLN A 40 -9.14 2.26 -2.92
C GLN A 40 -8.71 1.38 -1.75
N LYS A 41 -9.00 0.07 -1.80
CA LYS A 41 -8.58 -0.90 -0.78
C LYS A 41 -7.06 -1.01 -0.73
N ASP A 42 -6.40 -1.14 -1.87
CA ASP A 42 -4.93 -1.22 -1.97
C ASP A 42 -4.26 0.01 -1.34
N CYS A 43 -4.66 1.21 -1.73
CA CYS A 43 -4.10 2.46 -1.18
C CYS A 43 -4.38 2.57 0.32
N THR A 44 -5.60 2.24 0.76
CA THR A 44 -5.97 2.25 2.19
C THR A 44 -5.08 1.32 2.99
N PHE A 45 -4.84 0.11 2.47
CA PHE A 45 -3.98 -0.88 3.10
C PHE A 45 -2.54 -0.37 3.21
N MET A 46 -1.96 0.16 2.12
CA MET A 46 -0.59 0.67 2.12
C MET A 46 -0.40 1.85 3.08
N ILE A 47 -1.31 2.83 3.07
CA ILE A 47 -1.27 3.98 3.97
C ILE A 47 -1.38 3.51 5.42
N THR A 48 -2.33 2.61 5.72
CA THR A 48 -2.55 2.14 7.10
C THR A 48 -1.38 1.28 7.59
N SER A 49 -0.90 0.35 6.76
CA SER A 49 0.25 -0.50 7.10
C SER A 49 1.51 0.34 7.34
N GLY A 50 1.78 1.33 6.49
CA GLY A 50 2.91 2.24 6.68
C GLY A 50 2.78 3.08 7.97
N LEU A 51 1.57 3.51 8.32
CA LEU A 51 1.30 4.26 9.55
C LEU A 51 1.55 3.39 10.80
N GLN A 52 1.07 2.16 10.76
CA GLN A 52 1.27 1.20 11.85
C GLN A 52 2.74 0.86 12.03
N ALA A 53 3.49 0.76 10.93
CA ALA A 53 4.92 0.52 10.93
C ALA A 53 5.69 1.69 11.57
N ILE A 54 5.42 2.93 11.16
CA ILE A 54 6.13 4.10 11.70
C ILE A 54 5.78 4.37 13.16
N LEU A 55 4.51 4.19 13.56
CA LEU A 55 4.07 4.37 14.94
C LEU A 55 4.34 3.15 15.82
N ARG A 56 4.80 2.03 15.25
CA ARG A 56 4.97 0.72 15.93
C ARG A 56 3.71 0.28 16.67
N ARG A 57 2.54 0.54 16.09
CA ARG A 57 1.21 0.29 16.69
C ARG A 57 0.28 -0.33 15.67
N LEU A 58 -0.08 -1.60 15.87
CA LEU A 58 -0.96 -2.35 14.96
C LEU A 58 -2.40 -1.80 14.90
N ASN A 59 -2.83 -1.03 15.90
CA ASN A 59 -4.18 -0.45 15.93
C ASN A 59 -4.24 1.01 15.44
N ALA A 60 -3.13 1.54 14.93
CA ALA A 60 -3.12 2.88 14.36
C ALA A 60 -4.02 2.92 13.11
N LYS A 61 -4.87 3.94 13.04
CA LYS A 61 -5.79 4.20 11.93
C LYS A 61 -5.55 5.60 11.40
N MET A 62 -5.61 5.73 10.08
CA MET A 62 -5.49 7.01 9.40
C MET A 62 -6.69 7.90 9.74
N ASN A 63 -6.44 9.12 10.20
CA ASN A 63 -7.47 10.12 10.42
C ASN A 63 -7.28 11.25 9.39
N TYR A 64 -8.13 11.29 8.37
CA TYR A 64 -8.02 12.29 7.30
C TYR A 64 -8.54 13.66 7.75
N ASP A 65 -9.62 13.69 8.54
CA ASP A 65 -10.27 14.96 8.92
C ASP A 65 -9.45 15.72 9.97
N ASN A 66 -8.76 14.99 10.85
CA ASN A 66 -7.91 15.55 11.90
C ASN A 66 -6.44 15.18 11.68
N TYR A 67 -6.02 15.10 10.42
CA TYR A 67 -4.68 14.63 10.06
C TYR A 67 -3.56 15.38 10.78
N ILE A 68 -3.59 16.72 10.74
CA ILE A 68 -2.58 17.58 11.36
C ILE A 68 -2.51 17.35 12.88
N PRO A 69 -3.58 17.55 13.66
CA PRO A 69 -3.50 17.38 15.11
C PRO A 69 -3.26 15.92 15.53
N ALA A 70 -3.82 14.94 14.81
CA ALA A 70 -3.75 13.54 15.21
C ALA A 70 -2.41 12.87 14.88
N LEU A 71 -1.73 13.29 13.80
CA LEU A 71 -0.51 12.63 13.31
C LEU A 71 0.69 13.57 13.31
N VAL A 72 0.54 14.77 12.75
CA VAL A 72 1.66 15.72 12.66
C VAL A 72 2.01 16.27 14.05
N GLU A 73 1.07 16.90 14.75
CA GLU A 73 1.37 17.52 16.05
C GLU A 73 1.64 16.49 17.15
N LYS A 74 0.81 15.43 17.21
CA LYS A 74 0.88 14.44 18.29
C LYS A 74 2.04 13.46 18.16
N HIS A 75 2.39 13.09 16.93
CA HIS A 75 3.35 12.01 16.67
C HIS A 75 4.55 12.47 15.86
N ASN A 76 4.59 13.73 15.40
CA ASN A 76 5.63 14.27 14.53
C ASN A 76 5.87 13.39 13.30
N VAL A 77 4.79 12.83 12.73
CA VAL A 77 4.84 12.01 11.51
C VAL A 77 3.93 12.58 10.44
N GLY A 78 4.41 12.53 9.20
CA GLY A 78 3.70 13.00 8.02
C GLY A 78 3.80 12.01 6.86
N LEU A 79 2.88 12.13 5.90
CA LEU A 79 2.95 11.42 4.64
C LEU A 79 3.57 12.39 3.63
N VAL A 80 4.78 12.10 3.20
CA VAL A 80 5.53 12.92 2.25
C VAL A 80 5.38 12.36 0.85
N GLY A 81 5.44 13.23 -0.16
CA GLY A 81 5.33 12.83 -1.58
C GLY A 81 3.93 12.43 -2.03
N TRP A 82 2.89 12.96 -1.38
CA TRP A 82 1.52 12.81 -1.86
C TRP A 82 1.39 13.44 -3.27
N PRO A 83 0.79 12.77 -4.27
CA PRO A 83 0.67 13.30 -5.62
C PRO A 83 -0.17 14.58 -5.67
N ALA A 84 0.27 15.60 -6.40
CA ALA A 84 -0.41 16.89 -6.48
C ALA A 84 -1.77 16.83 -7.18
N ASP A 85 -1.98 15.84 -8.04
CA ASP A 85 -3.22 15.59 -8.78
C ASP A 85 -4.23 14.74 -7.99
N ALA A 86 -3.86 14.25 -6.80
CA ALA A 86 -4.71 13.45 -5.93
C ALA A 86 -5.17 14.26 -4.72
N ASP A 87 -6.49 14.40 -4.57
CA ASP A 87 -7.07 15.00 -3.36
C ASP A 87 -6.64 14.24 -2.09
N PHE A 88 -6.17 14.97 -1.08
CA PHE A 88 -5.89 14.42 0.25
C PHE A 88 -7.21 14.18 1.00
N LYS A 89 -7.85 13.05 0.72
CA LYS A 89 -9.11 12.64 1.36
C LYS A 89 -9.17 11.14 1.56
N ARG A 90 -10.20 10.69 2.27
CA ARG A 90 -10.48 9.27 2.48
C ARG A 90 -10.58 8.54 1.13
N MET A 91 -9.93 7.38 1.01
CA MET A 91 -9.93 6.61 -0.24
C MET A 91 -11.34 6.28 -0.72
N SER A 92 -12.27 5.95 0.19
CA SER A 92 -13.67 5.68 -0.15
C SER A 92 -14.39 6.85 -0.81
N MET A 93 -13.92 8.09 -0.60
CA MET A 93 -14.47 9.30 -1.21
C MET A 93 -13.79 9.65 -2.53
N GLN A 94 -12.76 8.90 -2.93
CA GLN A 94 -12.07 9.13 -4.20
C GLN A 94 -12.81 8.43 -5.32
N SER A 95 -13.53 9.19 -6.16
CA SER A 95 -14.32 8.68 -7.28
C SER A 95 -13.53 8.53 -8.59
N SER A 96 -12.36 9.16 -8.68
CA SER A 96 -11.55 9.19 -9.90
C SER A 96 -10.46 8.13 -9.87
N ILE A 97 -10.38 7.35 -10.95
CA ILE A 97 -9.42 6.25 -11.12
C ILE A 97 -8.00 6.78 -11.36
N VAL A 98 -7.84 7.85 -12.15
CA VAL A 98 -6.52 8.35 -12.56
C VAL A 98 -5.70 8.85 -11.36
N PRO A 99 -6.21 9.76 -10.50
CA PRO A 99 -5.48 10.21 -9.32
C PRO A 99 -5.22 9.07 -8.32
N LEU A 100 -6.16 8.13 -8.21
CA LEU A 100 -6.03 6.99 -7.32
C LEU A 100 -4.94 6.03 -7.79
N ARG A 101 -4.80 5.84 -9.10
CA ARG A 101 -3.72 5.06 -9.71
C ARG A 101 -2.36 5.74 -9.48
N ASN A 102 -2.27 7.05 -9.67
CA ASN A 102 -1.03 7.80 -9.42
C ASN A 102 -0.61 7.74 -7.96
N LEU A 103 -1.56 7.86 -7.03
CA LEU A 103 -1.31 7.63 -5.60
C LEU A 103 -0.84 6.20 -5.31
N ARG A 104 -1.48 5.20 -5.91
CA ARG A 104 -1.07 3.78 -5.75
C ARG A 104 0.36 3.56 -6.23
N ASP A 105 0.70 4.12 -7.38
CA ASP A 105 2.01 3.94 -8.00
C ASP A 105 3.09 4.69 -7.18
N ALA A 106 2.80 5.90 -6.68
CA ALA A 106 3.68 6.65 -5.77
C ALA A 106 3.88 5.94 -4.42
N LEU A 107 2.84 5.32 -3.85
CA LEU A 107 2.94 4.51 -2.62
C LEU A 107 3.80 3.25 -2.84
N ARG A 108 3.68 2.62 -4.02
CA ARG A 108 4.47 1.42 -4.37
C ARG A 108 5.93 1.74 -4.68
N SER A 109 6.20 2.86 -5.34
CA SER A 109 7.57 3.32 -5.63
C SER A 109 8.28 3.84 -4.37
N GLY A 110 7.51 4.19 -3.33
CA GLY A 110 8.02 4.79 -2.10
C GLY A 110 8.28 6.30 -2.20
N GLU A 111 7.89 6.93 -3.31
CA GLU A 111 7.83 8.39 -3.45
C GLU A 111 6.84 8.98 -2.45
N CYS A 112 5.68 8.31 -2.30
CA CYS A 112 4.69 8.60 -1.27
C CYS A 112 4.90 7.67 -0.07
N ARG A 113 5.31 8.21 1.09
CA ARG A 113 5.59 7.39 2.28
C ARG A 113 5.45 8.14 3.59
N TRP A 114 5.29 7.41 4.68
CA TRP A 114 5.37 7.97 6.03
C TRP A 114 6.80 8.35 6.40
N LYS A 115 6.96 9.50 7.05
CA LYS A 115 8.25 9.98 7.55
C LYS A 115 8.05 10.73 8.88
N VAL A 116 9.05 10.63 9.76
CA VAL A 116 9.17 11.55 10.90
C VAL A 116 9.56 12.92 10.36
N LEU A 117 8.86 13.96 10.82
CA LEU A 117 9.04 15.34 10.36
C LEU A 117 10.15 16.07 11.11
#